data_AF-A0A094F2A6-F1
#
_entry.id   AF-A0A094F2A6-F1
#
_cell.length_a   1.000
_cell.length_b   1.000
_cell.length_c   1.000
_cell.angle_alpha   90.00
_cell.angle_beta   90.00
_cell.angle_gamma   90.00
#
_symmetry.space_group_name_H-M   'P 1'
#
loop_
_entity.id
_entity.type
_entity.pdbx_description
1 polymer ?
#
loop_
_entity_poly.entity_id
_entity_poly.type
_entity_poly.pdbx_seq_one_letter_code
_entity_poly.pdbx_strand_id
1 'polypeptide(L)'
;MTGLEGTPQKYMRIVLNENNGAKGDFNFVFKGCNCGKEVKSGRFFSTEPIPTNDHPIDVAGDETFNFVFKGCNCGKEVKSGRFSSTEPIPTNDHPIDVAGDETGRILVQCATILGSIMDPGNNVVDYRERLLSNLRPRWLTTDPSAKPKNWTRRCVSGTFWEDPEQHSSYRVHNMSTNYRMKVQCASRLDNASTSNLSCEVRVNCGCTIVAPFPFVFEAITAIYGSSLGQTTAQQGNEGRIVLHDGMGLVQVGDVGKAFDLVAFGGDVDAYRTHAHSCRKTKINKHVMPKGEFPKGRALVRAEFTHGVTDALRDYGYVPTGDEYGQNTGSGNLLIFRKRPFGRYKIIGVCIDDWIQHKDGESRVTIQ
;
A
#
# COMPACT_ATOMS: atom_id res chain seq x y z
N MET A 1 -19.93 -14.09 -21.95
CA MET A 1 -18.56 -13.91 -22.42
C MET A 1 -17.81 -13.21 -21.29
N THR A 2 -16.54 -13.50 -21.03
CA THR A 2 -15.76 -12.62 -20.15
C THR A 2 -15.26 -11.46 -20.98
N GLY A 3 -15.05 -10.32 -20.34
CA GLY A 3 -14.62 -9.11 -20.98
C GLY A 3 -14.71 -8.01 -19.95
N LEU A 4 -13.73 -8.00 -19.04
CA LEU A 4 -13.61 -6.88 -18.10
C LEU A 4 -13.59 -5.58 -18.88
N GLU A 5 -14.32 -4.59 -18.37
CA GLU A 5 -14.30 -3.26 -18.95
C GLU A 5 -12.97 -2.58 -18.65
N GLY A 6 -12.43 -1.93 -19.68
CA GLY A 6 -11.19 -1.18 -19.58
C GLY A 6 -9.94 -2.02 -19.78
N THR A 7 -8.81 -1.31 -19.75
CA THR A 7 -7.48 -1.86 -19.97
C THR A 7 -6.75 -1.88 -18.62
N PRO A 8 -6.05 -2.96 -18.25
CA PRO A 8 -5.33 -2.99 -16.98
C PRO A 8 -4.23 -1.93 -16.93
N GLN A 9 -4.31 -1.04 -15.96
CA GLN A 9 -3.35 0.04 -15.70
C GLN A 9 -2.61 -0.23 -14.39
N LYS A 10 -1.29 -0.35 -14.46
CA LYS A 10 -0.42 -0.53 -13.28
C LYS A 10 -0.32 0.77 -12.49
N TYR A 11 -0.52 0.71 -11.17
CA TYR A 11 -0.44 1.91 -10.32
C TYR A 11 0.34 1.71 -9.01
N MET A 12 0.61 0.47 -8.62
CA MET A 12 1.45 0.16 -7.46
C MET A 12 2.29 -1.07 -7.77
N ARG A 13 3.54 -1.07 -7.29
CA ARG A 13 4.44 -2.21 -7.36
C ARG A 13 4.89 -2.59 -5.95
N ILE A 14 4.94 -3.89 -5.68
CA ILE A 14 5.33 -4.46 -4.40
C ILE A 14 6.47 -5.44 -4.67
N VAL A 15 7.61 -5.29 -3.99
CA VAL A 15 8.75 -6.19 -4.08
C VAL A 15 8.93 -6.88 -2.74
N LEU A 16 9.01 -8.21 -2.76
CA LEU A 16 9.25 -9.00 -1.55
C LEU A 16 10.76 -9.16 -1.32
N ASN A 17 11.21 -8.87 -0.12
CA ASN A 17 12.58 -9.05 0.29
C ASN A 17 12.63 -9.91 1.56
N GLU A 18 13.66 -10.75 1.67
CA GLU A 18 13.94 -11.46 2.91
C GLU A 18 14.85 -10.58 3.77
N ASN A 19 14.44 -10.34 5.01
CA ASN A 19 15.32 -9.78 6.02
C ASN A 19 16.22 -10.94 6.48
N ASN A 20 17.28 -11.23 5.73
CA ASN A 20 18.18 -12.33 6.04
C ASN A 20 18.71 -12.17 7.48
N GLY A 21 18.40 -13.14 8.33
CA GLY A 21 19.00 -13.28 9.65
C GLY A 21 20.50 -13.60 9.53
N ALA A 22 21.32 -12.58 9.21
CA ALA A 22 22.73 -12.46 9.54
C ALA A 22 23.25 -11.11 8.99
N LYS A 23 23.56 -10.18 9.91
CA LYS A 23 24.35 -8.95 9.73
C LYS A 23 23.94 -8.01 8.57
N GLY A 24 23.42 -6.86 8.97
CA GLY A 24 23.98 -5.59 8.51
C GLY A 24 23.34 -4.98 7.27
N ASP A 25 23.36 -5.63 6.12
CA ASP A 25 23.28 -4.85 4.88
C ASP A 25 21.83 -4.59 4.40
N PHE A 26 21.15 -3.62 5.02
CA PHE A 26 20.06 -2.91 4.37
C PHE A 26 20.65 -1.93 3.34
N ASN A 27 20.72 -2.35 2.08
CA ASN A 27 21.09 -1.47 0.97
C ASN A 27 19.90 -0.59 0.57
N PHE A 28 19.84 0.62 1.13
CA PHE A 28 18.93 1.67 0.68
C PHE A 28 19.62 2.50 -0.41
N VAL A 29 19.16 2.37 -1.66
CA VAL A 29 19.56 3.28 -2.74
C VAL A 29 18.49 4.35 -2.91
N PHE A 30 18.72 5.53 -2.33
CA PHE A 30 17.91 6.71 -2.63
C PHE A 30 18.31 7.27 -3.99
N LYS A 31 17.60 6.85 -5.04
CA LYS A 31 17.58 7.64 -6.27
C LYS A 31 16.67 8.83 -6.01
N GLY A 32 17.27 9.96 -5.62
CA GLY A 32 16.56 11.22 -5.45
C GLY A 32 15.59 11.45 -6.61
N CYS A 33 14.36 11.85 -6.28
CA CYS A 33 13.29 12.04 -7.26
C CYS A 33 13.55 13.30 -8.09
N ASN A 34 14.46 13.20 -9.06
CA ASN A 34 14.45 13.98 -10.28
C ASN A 34 14.36 12.99 -11.44
N CYS A 35 13.18 12.92 -12.05
CA CYS A 35 12.99 12.30 -13.37
C CYS A 35 13.78 13.06 -14.44
N GLY A 36 15.12 13.04 -14.39
CA GLY A 36 16.01 13.51 -15.44
C GLY A 36 15.84 14.97 -15.87
N LYS A 37 15.51 15.90 -14.98
CA LYS A 37 15.53 17.33 -15.31
C LYS A 37 16.54 18.08 -14.46
N GLU A 38 17.49 18.72 -15.13
CA GLU A 38 18.30 19.80 -14.56
C GLU A 38 17.39 20.88 -13.99
N VAL A 39 17.68 21.32 -12.78
CA VAL A 39 17.07 22.52 -12.22
C VAL A 39 17.93 23.69 -12.67
N LYS A 40 17.44 24.50 -13.60
CA LYS A 40 17.99 25.82 -13.87
C LYS A 40 17.56 26.76 -12.75
N SER A 41 18.43 27.02 -11.78
CA SER A 41 18.34 28.20 -10.94
C SER A 41 18.83 29.41 -11.75
N GLY A 42 18.20 30.57 -11.52
CA GLY A 42 18.45 31.80 -12.28
C GLY A 42 19.88 32.36 -12.16
N ARG A 43 20.16 33.28 -13.08
CA ARG A 43 21.42 33.98 -13.42
C ARG A 43 22.47 34.02 -12.29
N PHE A 44 23.66 33.48 -12.60
CA PHE A 44 24.94 33.51 -11.87
C PHE A 44 25.27 32.27 -11.02
N PHE A 45 25.84 31.27 -11.71
CA PHE A 45 26.84 30.29 -11.29
C PHE A 45 26.86 29.76 -9.84
N SER A 46 26.30 28.55 -9.65
CA SER A 46 26.95 27.40 -9.00
C SER A 46 26.02 26.19 -9.12
N THR A 47 26.51 25.07 -9.66
CA THR A 47 25.84 23.77 -9.55
C THR A 47 26.35 23.09 -8.29
N GLU A 48 25.56 23.08 -7.23
CA GLU A 48 25.84 22.23 -6.07
C GLU A 48 25.07 20.91 -6.19
N PRO A 49 25.75 19.76 -6.13
CA PRO A 49 25.09 18.49 -5.91
C PRO A 49 24.26 18.54 -4.62
N ILE A 50 23.05 18.00 -4.65
CA ILE A 50 22.38 17.61 -3.40
C ILE A 50 23.28 16.56 -2.76
N PRO A 51 23.72 16.70 -1.50
CA PRO A 51 24.46 15.66 -0.82
C PRO A 51 23.62 14.38 -0.80
N THR A 52 24.06 13.35 -1.51
CA THR A 52 23.53 12.00 -1.34
C THR A 52 24.31 11.38 -0.19
N ASN A 53 23.66 11.21 0.95
CA ASN A 53 24.22 10.39 2.02
C ASN A 53 24.01 8.92 1.64
N ASP A 54 24.86 8.41 0.75
CA ASP A 54 24.90 7.01 0.28
C ASP A 54 25.56 6.10 1.32
N HIS A 55 25.13 6.18 2.59
CA HIS A 55 25.68 5.35 3.65
C HIS A 55 24.73 4.18 3.96
N PRO A 56 25.18 2.91 3.81
CA PRO A 56 24.44 1.77 4.32
C PRO A 56 24.31 1.90 5.84
N ILE A 57 23.11 1.65 6.35
CA ILE A 57 22.83 1.67 7.79
C ILE A 57 22.67 0.22 8.24
N ASP A 58 23.63 -0.26 9.02
CA ASP A 58 23.60 -1.59 9.64
C ASP A 58 22.56 -1.66 10.76
N VAL A 59 21.71 -2.68 10.73
CA VAL A 59 20.78 -2.99 11.83
C VAL A 59 20.88 -4.48 12.20
N ALA A 60 21.12 -4.78 13.48
CA ALA A 60 21.22 -6.13 14.01
C ALA A 60 20.06 -6.44 14.98
N GLY A 61 19.47 -7.63 14.85
CA GLY A 61 18.91 -8.46 15.94
C GLY A 61 17.48 -8.20 16.46
N ASP A 62 16.68 -9.27 16.48
CA ASP A 62 15.33 -9.49 17.05
C ASP A 62 14.13 -8.80 16.35
N GLU A 63 13.02 -9.56 16.23
CA GLU A 63 11.74 -9.25 15.55
C GLU A 63 11.36 -7.76 15.57
N THR A 64 11.87 -7.01 14.60
CA THR A 64 11.73 -5.55 14.54
C THR A 64 10.79 -5.17 13.41
N PHE A 65 9.68 -4.54 13.78
CA PHE A 65 8.78 -3.91 12.85
C PHE A 65 9.45 -2.63 12.35
N ASN A 66 9.93 -2.65 11.11
CA ASN A 66 10.54 -1.49 10.46
C ASN A 66 9.52 -0.84 9.53
N PHE A 67 9.26 0.45 9.68
CA PHE A 67 8.41 1.22 8.78
C PHE A 67 9.16 2.44 8.26
N VAL A 68 9.48 2.42 6.97
CA VAL A 68 10.07 3.57 6.27
C VAL A 68 9.05 4.07 5.27
N PHE A 69 8.75 5.36 5.33
CA PHE A 69 7.93 6.04 4.34
C PHE A 69 8.68 7.23 3.77
N LYS A 70 8.71 7.33 2.45
CA LYS A 70 9.25 8.48 1.71
C LYS A 70 8.15 9.03 0.81
N GLY A 71 7.56 10.14 1.22
CA GLY A 71 6.64 10.89 0.39
C GLY A 71 7.35 11.45 -0.83
N CYS A 72 6.69 11.46 -1.99
CA CYS A 72 7.28 11.93 -3.25
C CYS A 72 7.68 13.43 -3.25
N ASN A 73 7.27 14.19 -2.24
CA ASN A 73 7.68 15.58 -2.03
C ASN A 73 8.59 15.77 -0.81
N CYS A 74 8.97 14.72 -0.08
CA CYS A 74 9.93 14.85 1.02
C CYS A 74 11.26 15.45 0.51
N GLY A 75 11.89 16.31 1.30
CA GLY A 75 13.09 17.06 0.90
C GLY A 75 12.84 18.21 -0.07
N LYS A 76 11.63 18.38 -0.62
CA LYS A 76 11.29 19.55 -1.44
C LYS A 76 10.87 20.72 -0.57
N GLU A 77 10.86 21.90 -1.16
CA GLU A 77 10.37 23.11 -0.51
C GLU A 77 8.85 23.28 -0.66
N VAL A 78 8.18 23.67 0.42
CA VAL A 78 6.75 24.01 0.46
C VAL A 78 6.54 25.47 0.83
N LYS A 79 5.55 26.13 0.23
CA LYS A 79 5.21 27.53 0.54
C LYS A 79 4.57 27.63 1.93
N SER A 80 5.22 28.37 2.84
CA SER A 80 4.74 28.60 4.20
C SER A 80 4.03 29.94 4.41
N GLY A 81 4.25 30.94 3.53
CA GLY A 81 3.78 32.32 3.72
C GLY A 81 3.02 33.00 2.57
N ARG A 82 2.66 34.27 2.78
CA ARG A 82 2.15 35.19 1.73
C ARG A 82 3.26 35.73 0.84
N PHE A 83 4.41 36.03 1.42
CA PHE A 83 5.66 36.33 0.72
C PHE A 83 6.33 35.01 0.34
N SER A 84 7.30 35.01 -0.59
CA SER A 84 7.90 33.80 -1.18
C SER A 84 8.72 32.93 -0.21
N SER A 85 8.39 32.90 1.08
CA SER A 85 8.98 32.00 2.06
C SER A 85 8.60 30.56 1.73
N THR A 86 9.63 29.76 1.55
CA THR A 86 9.55 28.31 1.41
C THR A 86 10.29 27.67 2.58
N GLU A 87 9.81 26.51 3.00
CA GLU A 87 10.45 25.70 4.03
C GLU A 87 10.74 24.31 3.47
N PRO A 88 11.91 23.74 3.78
CA PRO A 88 12.24 22.39 3.37
C PRO A 88 11.36 21.38 4.13
N ILE A 89 10.84 20.42 3.38
CA ILE A 89 10.11 19.29 3.95
C ILE A 89 11.12 18.31 4.56
N PRO A 90 10.99 17.91 5.84
CA PRO A 90 11.89 16.94 6.46
C PRO A 90 11.96 15.63 5.68
N THR A 91 13.14 15.00 5.61
CA THR A 91 13.35 13.70 4.96
C THR A 91 13.32 12.54 5.95
N ASN A 92 13.59 12.78 7.24
CA ASN A 92 13.59 11.77 8.31
C ASN A 92 14.32 10.48 7.87
N ASP A 93 15.60 10.64 7.49
CA ASP A 93 16.42 9.53 7.00
C ASP A 93 16.93 8.65 8.13
N HIS A 94 17.13 9.21 9.33
CA HIS A 94 17.56 8.44 10.50
C HIS A 94 16.41 7.67 11.14
N PRO A 95 16.62 6.38 11.48
CA PRO A 95 15.62 5.58 12.18
C PRO A 95 15.37 6.12 13.59
N ILE A 96 14.11 6.13 13.98
CA ILE A 96 13.65 6.46 15.32
C ILE A 96 13.16 5.16 15.98
N ASP A 97 13.81 4.76 17.07
CA ASP A 97 13.37 3.63 17.88
C ASP A 97 12.15 4.04 18.71
N VAL A 98 11.06 3.29 18.56
CA VAL A 98 9.77 3.52 19.24
C VAL A 98 9.46 2.28 20.06
N ALA A 99 9.27 2.47 21.37
CA ALA A 99 9.01 1.38 22.29
C ALA A 99 7.97 1.77 23.34
N GLY A 100 7.39 0.75 23.97
CA GLY A 100 6.49 0.93 25.11
C GLY A 100 5.21 1.66 24.72
N ASP A 101 4.92 2.71 25.48
CA ASP A 101 3.63 3.37 25.46
C ASP A 101 3.38 4.23 24.20
N GLU A 102 4.43 4.56 23.44
CA GLU A 102 4.32 5.33 22.19
C GLU A 102 3.96 4.48 20.97
N THR A 103 4.18 3.16 21.05
CA THR A 103 4.04 2.24 19.91
C THR A 103 2.64 2.26 19.33
N GLY A 104 1.59 2.33 20.16
CA GLY A 104 0.21 2.42 19.70
C GLY A 104 -0.03 3.65 18.83
N ARG A 105 0.43 4.83 19.26
CA ARG A 105 0.31 6.08 18.49
C ARG A 105 1.02 5.96 17.14
N ILE A 106 2.25 5.45 17.11
CA ILE A 106 3.03 5.35 15.87
C ILE A 106 2.41 4.34 14.90
N LEU A 107 1.90 3.20 15.37
CA LEU A 107 1.16 2.26 14.51
C LEU A 107 -0.06 2.91 13.84
N VAL A 108 -0.81 3.75 14.56
CA VAL A 108 -1.92 4.51 13.98
C VAL A 108 -1.44 5.48 12.90
N GLN A 109 -0.32 6.17 13.13
CA GLN A 109 0.27 7.06 12.12
C GLN A 109 0.70 6.29 10.87
N CYS A 110 1.40 5.16 11.01
CA CYS A 110 1.80 4.29 9.90
C CYS A 110 0.59 3.82 9.09
N ALA A 111 -0.48 3.35 9.76
CA ALA A 111 -1.71 2.91 9.11
C ALA A 111 -2.45 4.06 8.40
N THR A 112 -2.44 5.25 8.99
CA THR A 112 -3.04 6.46 8.40
C THR A 112 -2.26 6.92 7.16
N ILE A 113 -0.92 6.86 7.20
CA ILE A 113 -0.06 7.10 6.03
C ILE A 113 -0.39 6.11 4.91
N LEU A 114 -0.48 4.81 5.23
CA LEU A 114 -0.83 3.80 4.23
C LEU A 114 -2.20 4.07 3.60
N GLY A 115 -3.24 4.33 4.39
CA GLY A 115 -4.57 4.64 3.86
C GLY A 115 -4.56 5.86 2.94
N SER A 116 -3.85 6.90 3.33
CA SER A 116 -3.74 8.13 2.53
C SER A 116 -2.91 7.96 1.25
N ILE A 117 -2.14 6.87 1.11
CA ILE A 117 -1.29 6.59 -0.05
C ILE A 117 -1.85 5.46 -0.92
N MET A 118 -2.55 4.49 -0.34
CA MET A 118 -3.08 3.31 -1.02
C MET A 118 -4.57 3.45 -1.35
N ASP A 119 -5.31 4.25 -0.58
CA ASP A 119 -6.75 4.45 -0.73
C ASP A 119 -7.19 5.92 -0.51
N PRO A 120 -6.49 6.91 -1.09
CA PRO A 120 -6.71 8.34 -0.80
C PRO A 120 -8.12 8.82 -1.14
N GLY A 121 -8.87 8.16 -2.00
CA GLY A 121 -10.22 8.59 -2.40
C GLY A 121 -11.31 8.26 -1.39
N ASN A 122 -10.99 7.52 -0.33
CA ASN A 122 -11.95 6.96 0.63
C ASN A 122 -11.57 7.34 2.07
N ASN A 123 -12.45 6.99 3.01
CA ASN A 123 -12.28 7.32 4.43
C ASN A 123 -11.03 6.63 5.01
N VAL A 124 -10.00 7.44 5.28
CA VAL A 124 -8.71 6.98 5.81
C VAL A 124 -8.84 6.45 7.25
N VAL A 125 -9.77 6.98 8.03
CA VAL A 125 -10.05 6.51 9.40
C VAL A 125 -10.64 5.11 9.38
N ASP A 126 -11.59 4.83 8.49
CA ASP A 126 -12.17 3.49 8.36
C ASP A 126 -11.13 2.51 7.82
N TYR A 127 -10.31 2.94 6.86
CA TYR A 127 -9.18 2.15 6.34
C TYR A 127 -8.23 1.71 7.45
N ARG A 128 -7.73 2.65 8.26
CA ARG A 128 -6.75 2.31 9.31
C ARG A 128 -7.37 1.42 10.39
N GLU A 129 -8.66 1.56 10.67
CA GLU A 129 -9.34 0.72 11.66
C GLU A 129 -9.45 -0.71 11.16
N ARG A 130 -9.83 -0.92 9.88
CA ARG A 130 -9.80 -2.25 9.26
C ARG A 130 -8.39 -2.85 9.29
N LEU A 131 -7.38 -2.09 8.85
CA LEU A 131 -5.99 -2.54 8.85
C LEU A 131 -5.52 -2.97 10.25
N LEU A 132 -5.67 -2.12 11.26
CA LEU A 132 -5.18 -2.41 12.61
C LEU A 132 -6.01 -3.50 13.31
N SER A 133 -7.29 -3.63 12.96
CA SER A 133 -8.15 -4.73 13.40
C SER A 133 -7.67 -6.07 12.84
N ASN A 134 -7.29 -6.13 11.56
CA ASN A 134 -6.79 -7.35 10.93
C ASN A 134 -5.36 -7.70 11.38
N LEU A 135 -4.51 -6.68 11.52
CA LEU A 135 -3.11 -6.82 11.95
C LEU A 135 -2.99 -7.33 13.39
N ARG A 136 -3.91 -6.93 14.27
CA ARG A 136 -3.94 -7.30 15.70
C ARG A 136 -2.58 -7.12 16.40
N PRO A 137 -2.00 -5.90 16.40
CA PRO A 137 -0.66 -5.68 16.96
C PRO A 137 -0.63 -5.88 18.49
N ARG A 138 0.48 -6.46 18.96
CA ARG A 138 0.82 -6.71 20.36
C ARG A 138 2.18 -6.08 20.63
N TRP A 139 2.24 -5.28 21.68
CA TRP A 139 3.46 -4.65 22.16
C TRP A 139 3.38 -4.56 23.67
N LEU A 140 4.54 -4.42 24.31
CA LEU A 140 4.64 -4.24 25.75
C LEU A 140 4.26 -2.80 26.11
N THR A 141 3.40 -2.64 27.10
CA THR A 141 3.03 -1.34 27.69
C THR A 141 3.49 -1.30 29.13
N THR A 142 4.03 -0.15 29.55
CA THR A 142 4.35 0.13 30.96
C THR A 142 3.18 0.79 31.68
N ASP A 143 2.39 1.60 30.96
CA ASP A 143 1.14 2.17 31.45
C ASP A 143 -0.07 1.38 30.91
N PRO A 144 -0.98 0.86 31.76
CA PRO A 144 -2.24 0.26 31.32
C PRO A 144 -3.09 1.18 30.41
N SER A 145 -2.90 2.49 30.51
CA SER A 145 -3.57 3.52 29.69
C SER A 145 -2.96 3.70 28.31
N ALA A 146 -1.80 3.09 28.02
CA ALA A 146 -1.12 3.18 26.73
C ALA A 146 -1.71 2.28 25.64
N LYS A 147 -2.54 1.30 26.03
CA LYS A 147 -3.39 0.53 25.10
C LYS A 147 -4.85 0.55 25.58
N PRO A 148 -5.50 1.72 25.57
CA PRO A 148 -6.85 1.84 26.07
C PRO A 148 -7.85 1.12 25.15
N LYS A 149 -9.07 0.87 25.64
CA LYS A 149 -10.19 0.53 24.73
C LYS A 149 -10.30 1.60 23.64
N ASN A 150 -10.45 1.18 22.39
CA ASN A 150 -10.43 2.05 21.20
C ASN A 150 -9.11 2.84 21.03
N TRP A 151 -7.97 2.22 21.36
CA TRP A 151 -6.63 2.81 21.22
C TRP A 151 -6.35 3.40 19.84
N THR A 152 -6.90 2.81 18.76
CA THR A 152 -6.73 3.29 17.39
C THR A 152 -7.18 4.74 17.18
N ARG A 153 -8.18 5.20 17.95
CA ARG A 153 -8.63 6.60 17.98
C ARG A 153 -7.97 7.38 19.11
N ARG A 154 -7.95 6.80 20.32
CA ARG A 154 -7.49 7.50 21.53
C ARG A 154 -6.00 7.86 21.50
N CYS A 155 -5.14 7.03 20.91
CA CYS A 155 -3.70 7.30 20.85
C CYS A 155 -3.33 8.48 19.93
N VAL A 156 -4.27 8.95 19.10
CA VAL A 156 -4.07 10.09 18.19
C VAL A 156 -5.02 11.25 18.45
N SER A 157 -5.84 11.17 19.50
CA SER A 157 -6.85 12.19 19.80
C SER A 157 -6.20 13.56 20.07
N GLY A 158 -6.83 14.62 19.56
CA GLY A 158 -6.32 15.99 19.63
C GLY A 158 -5.16 16.27 18.68
N THR A 159 -4.76 15.33 17.83
CA THR A 159 -3.73 15.53 16.81
C THR A 159 -4.36 15.53 15.42
N PHE A 160 -3.65 16.05 14.42
CA PHE A 160 -4.11 16.00 13.02
C PHE A 160 -4.29 14.58 12.49
N TRP A 161 -3.74 13.56 13.18
CA TRP A 161 -3.93 12.17 12.83
C TRP A 161 -5.31 11.66 13.21
N GLU A 162 -6.02 12.26 14.17
CA GLU A 162 -7.36 11.83 14.56
C GLU A 162 -8.33 11.89 13.36
N ASP A 163 -8.31 13.02 12.66
CA ASP A 163 -9.07 13.28 11.44
C ASP A 163 -8.17 13.94 10.37
N PRO A 164 -7.40 13.11 9.62
CA PRO A 164 -6.47 13.62 8.61
C PRO A 164 -7.18 14.37 7.49
N GLU A 165 -8.41 13.98 7.16
CA GLU A 165 -9.21 14.56 6.09
C GLU A 165 -9.80 15.92 6.46
N GLN A 166 -9.87 16.28 7.75
CA GLN A 166 -10.31 17.61 8.17
C GLN A 166 -9.14 18.57 8.41
N HIS A 167 -7.91 18.08 8.49
CA HIS A 167 -6.79 18.89 8.94
C HIS A 167 -5.98 19.51 7.79
N SER A 168 -5.94 20.85 7.71
CA SER A 168 -5.31 21.56 6.57
C SER A 168 -3.79 21.30 6.39
N SER A 169 -3.11 20.94 7.48
CA SER A 169 -1.67 20.61 7.44
C SER A 169 -1.39 19.15 7.06
N TYR A 170 -2.41 18.28 7.01
CA TYR A 170 -2.19 16.89 6.69
C TYR A 170 -1.88 16.71 5.19
N ARG A 171 -0.62 16.35 4.90
CA ARG A 171 -0.10 16.23 3.54
C ARG A 171 0.87 15.07 3.46
N VAL A 172 0.31 13.88 3.38
CA VAL A 172 1.09 12.64 3.43
C VAL A 172 2.24 12.61 2.40
N HIS A 173 2.03 13.15 1.19
CA HIS A 173 3.07 13.20 0.16
C HIS A 173 4.25 14.13 0.49
N ASN A 174 4.08 15.05 1.44
CA ASN A 174 5.08 15.96 1.98
C ASN A 174 5.60 15.45 3.35
N MET A 175 5.43 14.17 3.65
CA MET A 175 5.95 13.58 4.87
C MET A 175 6.94 12.48 4.51
N SER A 176 7.77 12.16 5.48
CA SER A 176 8.60 10.97 5.46
C SER A 176 8.86 10.55 6.90
N THR A 177 9.08 9.27 7.10
CA THR A 177 9.40 8.74 8.42
C THR A 177 10.25 7.47 8.30
N ASN A 178 10.96 7.16 9.37
CA ASN A 178 11.75 5.96 9.53
C ASN A 178 11.60 5.51 10.99
N TYR A 179 10.74 4.51 11.22
CA TYR A 179 10.44 3.98 12.55
C TYR A 179 10.91 2.55 12.69
N ARG A 180 11.51 2.24 13.85
CA ARG A 180 11.79 0.89 14.30
C ARG A 180 11.00 0.61 15.57
N MET A 181 10.24 -0.49 15.57
CA MET A 181 9.33 -0.82 16.65
C MET A 181 9.47 -2.28 17.09
N LYS A 182 9.27 -2.55 18.38
CA LYS A 182 9.11 -3.90 18.91
C LYS A 182 7.61 -4.24 18.97
N VAL A 183 7.09 -4.79 17.88
CA VAL A 183 5.68 -5.14 17.72
C VAL A 183 5.58 -6.53 17.14
N GLN A 184 4.83 -7.39 17.81
CA GLN A 184 4.38 -8.66 17.25
C GLN A 184 2.99 -8.46 16.65
N CYS A 185 2.71 -9.05 15.49
CA CYS A 185 1.37 -9.02 14.94
C CYS A 185 0.71 -10.38 15.20
N ALA A 186 -0.60 -10.37 15.36
CA ALA A 186 -1.37 -11.61 15.38
C ALA A 186 -2.17 -11.75 14.08
N SER A 187 -1.79 -11.05 13.01
CA SER A 187 -2.36 -11.30 11.68
C SER A 187 -2.12 -12.76 11.31
N ARG A 188 -3.05 -13.35 10.55
CA ARG A 188 -2.85 -14.67 9.96
C ARG A 188 -1.66 -14.71 8.98
N LEU A 189 -1.30 -13.55 8.44
CA LEU A 189 -0.15 -13.38 7.54
C LEU A 189 1.16 -13.28 8.31
N ASP A 190 1.14 -13.15 9.64
CA ASP A 190 2.33 -13.13 10.50
C ASP A 190 2.59 -14.54 11.06
N ASN A 191 3.46 -15.29 10.38
CA ASN A 191 3.83 -16.64 10.76
C ASN A 191 5.32 -16.88 10.46
N ALA A 192 5.88 -18.00 10.91
CA ALA A 192 7.31 -18.30 10.81
C ALA A 192 7.89 -18.24 9.38
N SER A 193 7.05 -18.38 8.35
CA SER A 193 7.48 -18.33 6.96
C SER A 193 7.44 -16.93 6.34
N THR A 194 6.77 -15.98 6.98
CA THR A 194 6.54 -14.61 6.49
C THR A 194 7.02 -13.53 7.46
N SER A 195 7.32 -13.87 8.70
CA SER A 195 7.77 -12.95 9.76
C SER A 195 9.04 -12.19 9.41
N ASN A 196 9.92 -12.82 8.62
CA ASN A 196 11.18 -12.24 8.19
C ASN A 196 11.07 -11.50 6.85
N LEU A 197 9.88 -11.44 6.26
CA LEU A 197 9.70 -10.79 4.96
C LEU A 197 9.39 -9.30 5.13
N SER A 198 10.05 -8.48 4.31
CA SER A 198 9.71 -7.09 4.12
C SER A 198 9.20 -6.84 2.71
N CYS A 199 8.43 -5.78 2.56
CA CYS A 199 7.87 -5.34 1.29
C CYS A 199 8.37 -3.94 0.99
N GLU A 200 8.94 -3.74 -0.20
CA GLU A 200 9.10 -2.41 -0.78
C GLU A 200 7.92 -2.11 -1.71
N VAL A 201 7.11 -1.13 -1.34
CA VAL A 201 5.97 -0.67 -2.12
C VAL A 201 6.32 0.64 -2.80
N ARG A 202 6.08 0.73 -4.11
CA ARG A 202 6.17 1.96 -4.89
C ARG A 202 4.81 2.27 -5.51
N VAL A 203 4.26 3.42 -5.17
CA VAL A 203 3.00 3.93 -5.74
C VAL A 203 3.33 4.86 -6.91
N ASN A 204 2.48 4.90 -7.93
CA ASN A 204 2.70 5.70 -9.15
C ASN A 204 2.80 7.23 -8.94
N CYS A 205 2.41 7.75 -7.77
CA CYS A 205 2.72 9.11 -7.34
C CYS A 205 4.21 9.33 -7.04
N GLY A 206 4.99 8.26 -6.89
CA GLY A 206 6.41 8.25 -6.53
C GLY A 206 6.69 8.07 -5.04
N CYS A 207 5.67 7.81 -4.21
CA CYS A 207 5.90 7.48 -2.81
C CYS A 207 6.43 6.05 -2.65
N THR A 208 7.34 5.87 -1.71
CA THR A 208 7.91 4.57 -1.38
C THR A 208 7.61 4.23 0.07
N ILE A 209 7.24 2.98 0.33
CA ILE A 209 7.04 2.43 1.66
C ILE A 209 7.88 1.16 1.78
N VAL A 210 8.62 1.01 2.87
CA VAL A 210 9.22 -0.27 3.27
C VAL A 210 8.60 -0.66 4.60
N ALA A 211 7.96 -1.82 4.65
CA ALA A 211 7.30 -2.31 5.85
C ALA A 211 7.22 -3.84 5.88
N PRO A 212 6.89 -4.47 7.03
CA PRO A 212 6.80 -5.92 7.12
C PRO A 212 5.70 -6.46 6.19
N PHE A 213 5.90 -7.66 5.68
CA PHE A 213 4.96 -8.34 4.80
C PHE A 213 3.53 -8.38 5.35
N PRO A 214 3.29 -8.81 6.62
CA PRO A 214 1.93 -8.87 7.15
C PRO A 214 1.26 -7.49 7.16
N PHE A 215 2.03 -6.43 7.41
CA PHE A 215 1.50 -5.07 7.44
C PHE A 215 1.07 -4.58 6.06
N VAL A 216 1.92 -4.78 5.03
CA VAL A 216 1.61 -4.34 3.66
C VAL A 216 0.44 -5.11 3.07
N PHE A 217 0.37 -6.42 3.28
CA PHE A 217 -0.73 -7.19 2.69
C PHE A 217 -2.05 -7.03 3.43
N GLU A 218 -2.06 -6.86 4.75
CA GLU A 218 -3.28 -6.42 5.45
C GLU A 218 -3.70 -4.99 5.04
N ALA A 219 -2.74 -4.14 4.65
CA ALA A 219 -3.08 -2.81 4.13
C ALA A 219 -3.83 -2.91 2.80
N ILE A 220 -3.42 -3.82 1.92
CA ILE A 220 -4.12 -4.08 0.65
C ILE A 220 -5.53 -4.62 0.90
N THR A 221 -5.71 -5.52 1.88
CA THR A 221 -7.04 -6.03 2.24
C THR A 221 -7.95 -4.96 2.84
N ALA A 222 -7.38 -3.90 3.44
CA ALA A 222 -8.12 -2.80 4.04
C ALA A 222 -8.62 -1.74 3.04
N ILE A 223 -8.16 -1.77 1.79
CA ILE A 223 -8.59 -0.84 0.73
C ILE A 223 -10.11 -0.97 0.52
N TYR A 224 -10.81 0.17 0.38
CA TYR A 224 -12.25 0.21 0.19
C TYR A 224 -12.72 -0.66 -0.99
N GLY A 225 -13.74 -1.49 -0.79
CA GLY A 225 -14.25 -2.42 -1.82
C GLY A 225 -13.45 -3.72 -1.94
N SER A 226 -12.42 -3.91 -1.11
CA SER A 226 -11.69 -5.17 -1.03
C SER A 226 -12.57 -6.30 -0.48
N SER A 227 -12.62 -7.38 -1.25
CA SER A 227 -13.18 -8.69 -0.89
C SER A 227 -12.30 -9.51 0.03
N LEU A 228 -11.03 -9.11 0.13
CA LEU A 228 -10.01 -9.84 0.86
C LEU A 228 -10.05 -9.48 2.35
N GLY A 229 -9.86 -10.47 3.22
CA GLY A 229 -9.62 -10.24 4.65
C GLY A 229 -10.84 -9.89 5.51
N GLN A 230 -12.05 -9.73 4.95
CA GLN A 230 -13.25 -9.42 5.74
C GLN A 230 -13.81 -10.61 6.53
N THR A 231 -13.63 -11.85 6.06
CA THR A 231 -14.05 -13.05 6.81
C THR A 231 -12.93 -14.07 6.88
N THR A 232 -12.38 -14.27 8.07
CA THR A 232 -11.16 -15.09 8.25
C THR A 232 -11.43 -16.59 8.11
N ALA A 233 -12.66 -17.03 8.36
CA ALA A 233 -13.13 -18.40 8.19
C ALA A 233 -14.66 -18.41 8.27
N GLN A 234 -15.37 -18.84 7.22
CA GLN A 234 -16.76 -19.28 7.37
C GLN A 234 -16.79 -20.80 7.40
N GLN A 235 -17.41 -21.36 8.44
CA GLN A 235 -17.73 -22.78 8.47
C GLN A 235 -19.04 -22.96 7.71
N GLY A 236 -18.96 -23.53 6.50
CA GLY A 236 -20.15 -23.89 5.74
C GLY A 236 -20.94 -25.00 6.43
N ASN A 237 -22.19 -25.19 5.99
CA ASN A 237 -23.11 -26.21 6.54
C ASN A 237 -22.57 -27.65 6.44
N GLU A 238 -21.56 -27.89 5.59
CA GLU A 238 -20.87 -29.19 5.43
C GLU A 238 -19.60 -29.33 6.27
N GLY A 239 -19.33 -28.40 7.20
CA GLY A 239 -18.12 -28.41 8.03
C GLY A 239 -16.84 -27.99 7.30
N ARG A 240 -16.93 -27.56 6.03
CA ARG A 240 -15.80 -26.98 5.29
C ARG A 240 -15.52 -25.56 5.78
N ILE A 241 -14.25 -25.27 6.07
CA ILE A 241 -13.77 -23.93 6.40
C ILE A 241 -13.36 -23.24 5.10
N VAL A 242 -14.00 -22.12 4.78
CA VAL A 242 -13.57 -21.25 3.69
C VAL A 242 -12.78 -20.08 4.24
N LEU A 243 -11.52 -19.98 3.84
CA LEU A 243 -10.61 -18.88 4.16
C LEU A 243 -10.68 -17.83 3.04
N HIS A 244 -11.14 -16.60 3.31
CA HIS A 244 -11.08 -15.48 2.35
C HIS A 244 -9.70 -14.82 2.37
N ASP A 245 -8.71 -15.55 1.87
CA ASP A 245 -7.32 -15.19 2.10
C ASP A 245 -6.76 -14.23 1.05
N GLY A 246 -7.28 -14.24 -0.18
CA GLY A 246 -6.94 -13.34 -1.28
C GLY A 246 -5.50 -13.37 -1.76
N MET A 247 -4.66 -14.12 -1.05
CA MET A 247 -3.23 -13.89 -1.01
C MET A 247 -2.46 -15.18 -1.23
N GLY A 248 -3.15 -16.32 -1.43
CA GLY A 248 -2.54 -17.60 -1.76
C GLY A 248 -1.68 -17.63 -3.03
N LEU A 249 -1.71 -16.57 -3.87
CA LEU A 249 -0.77 -16.39 -4.99
C LEU A 249 0.58 -15.81 -4.59
N VAL A 250 0.69 -15.23 -3.40
CA VAL A 250 1.92 -14.67 -2.83
C VAL A 250 2.45 -15.68 -1.81
N GLN A 251 3.44 -16.46 -2.23
CA GLN A 251 4.01 -17.54 -1.43
C GLN A 251 5.41 -17.17 -0.94
N VAL A 252 5.90 -17.89 0.06
CA VAL A 252 7.27 -17.75 0.60
C VAL A 252 8.32 -17.91 -0.52
N GLY A 253 8.05 -18.75 -1.53
CA GLY A 253 8.89 -18.90 -2.71
C GLY A 253 8.89 -17.70 -3.69
N ASP A 254 8.19 -16.61 -3.35
CA ASP A 254 8.16 -15.36 -4.12
C ASP A 254 9.09 -14.28 -3.56
N VAL A 255 9.96 -14.59 -2.59
CA VAL A 255 11.08 -13.69 -2.21
C VAL A 255 11.91 -13.29 -3.43
N GLY A 256 12.24 -12.01 -3.53
CA GLY A 256 12.94 -11.41 -4.66
C GLY A 256 12.05 -11.16 -5.88
N LYS A 257 10.79 -11.63 -5.88
CA LYS A 257 9.82 -11.35 -6.93
C LYS A 257 9.06 -10.07 -6.64
N ALA A 258 8.45 -9.55 -7.71
CA ALA A 258 7.61 -8.37 -7.64
C ALA A 258 6.19 -8.69 -8.09
N PHE A 259 5.25 -7.94 -7.52
CA PHE A 259 3.85 -7.95 -7.86
C PHE A 259 3.42 -6.53 -8.21
N ASP A 260 2.46 -6.40 -9.12
CA ASP A 260 1.86 -5.13 -9.48
C ASP A 260 0.37 -5.14 -9.08
N LEU A 261 -0.13 -4.03 -8.54
CA LEU A 261 -1.55 -3.75 -8.55
C LEU A 261 -1.91 -3.08 -9.88
N VAL A 262 -2.85 -3.72 -10.55
CA VAL A 262 -3.48 -3.20 -11.77
C VAL A 262 -4.92 -2.83 -11.49
N ALA A 263 -5.42 -1.84 -12.20
CA ALA A 263 -6.82 -1.46 -12.16
C ALA A 263 -7.41 -1.46 -13.57
N PHE A 264 -8.65 -1.93 -13.67
CA PHE A 264 -9.40 -1.96 -14.92
C PHE A 264 -10.26 -0.70 -15.10
N GLY A 265 -10.56 0.03 -14.03
CA GLY A 265 -11.26 1.30 -14.07
C GLY A 265 -10.65 2.38 -13.19
N GLY A 266 -11.17 3.60 -13.32
CA GLY A 266 -10.64 4.79 -12.66
C GLY A 266 -9.39 5.35 -13.35
N ASP A 267 -8.84 6.40 -12.78
CA ASP A 267 -7.66 7.11 -13.27
C ASP A 267 -6.47 6.86 -12.34
N VAL A 268 -5.48 6.13 -12.83
CA VAL A 268 -4.24 5.90 -12.08
C VAL A 268 -3.47 7.21 -11.88
N ASP A 269 -3.54 8.16 -12.81
CA ASP A 269 -2.86 9.45 -12.69
C ASP A 269 -3.48 10.37 -11.61
N ALA A 270 -4.65 10.02 -11.06
CA ALA A 270 -5.24 10.71 -9.90
C ALA A 270 -4.28 10.77 -8.70
N TYR A 271 -3.49 9.72 -8.48
CA TYR A 271 -2.44 9.68 -7.46
C TYR A 271 -1.35 10.75 -7.68
N ARG A 272 -0.87 10.89 -8.92
CA ARG A 272 0.15 11.92 -9.26
C ARG A 272 -0.44 13.32 -9.13
N THR A 273 -1.70 13.49 -9.52
CA THR A 273 -2.45 14.74 -9.40
C THR A 273 -2.65 15.15 -7.94
N HIS A 274 -2.99 14.20 -7.07
CA HIS A 274 -3.11 14.43 -5.63
C HIS A 274 -1.75 14.82 -5.02
N ALA A 275 -0.69 14.05 -5.28
CA ALA A 275 0.66 14.36 -4.83
C ALA A 275 1.16 15.75 -5.24
N HIS A 276 0.87 16.14 -6.48
CA HIS A 276 1.18 17.47 -6.98
C HIS A 276 0.40 18.57 -6.22
N SER A 277 -0.87 18.31 -5.87
CA SER A 277 -1.71 19.23 -5.09
C SER A 277 -1.19 19.40 -3.65
N CYS A 278 -0.72 18.33 -3.01
CA CYS A 278 -0.08 18.39 -1.69
C CYS A 278 1.17 19.29 -1.70
N ARG A 279 1.95 19.29 -2.79
CA ARG A 279 3.13 20.14 -2.92
C ARG A 279 2.78 21.61 -3.14
N LYS A 280 1.86 21.89 -4.07
CA LYS A 280 1.61 23.27 -4.56
C LYS A 280 0.74 24.10 -3.64
N THR A 281 -0.14 23.47 -2.88
CA THR A 281 -1.08 24.19 -2.00
C THR A 281 -0.30 24.81 -0.81
N LYS A 282 -0.79 25.88 -0.18
CA LYS A 282 -0.10 26.49 0.99
C LYS A 282 -0.40 25.72 2.27
N ILE A 283 0.54 25.59 3.20
CA ILE A 283 0.45 24.69 4.38
C ILE A 283 -0.83 24.81 5.22
N ASN A 284 -1.45 25.99 5.26
CA ASN A 284 -2.69 26.28 5.99
C ASN A 284 -3.97 26.09 5.16
N LYS A 285 -3.86 25.46 3.99
CA LYS A 285 -4.99 25.17 3.11
C LYS A 285 -5.16 23.67 2.95
N HIS A 286 -6.42 23.27 2.99
CA HIS A 286 -6.82 21.90 2.80
C HIS A 286 -6.50 21.41 1.37
N VAL A 287 -6.09 20.14 1.27
CA VAL A 287 -5.94 19.43 0.00
C VAL A 287 -6.81 18.18 0.05
N MET A 288 -7.94 18.22 -0.65
CA MET A 288 -8.76 17.03 -0.85
C MET A 288 -8.21 16.22 -2.04
N PRO A 289 -8.12 14.89 -1.90
CA PRO A 289 -8.02 13.97 -3.02
C PRO A 289 -9.13 14.27 -4.04
N LYS A 290 -8.78 14.32 -5.33
CA LYS A 290 -9.73 14.58 -6.43
C LYS A 290 -9.49 13.60 -7.57
N GLY A 291 -10.58 13.19 -8.20
CA GLY A 291 -10.57 12.25 -9.33
C GLY A 291 -11.16 10.90 -8.95
N GLU A 292 -11.40 10.08 -9.96
CA GLU A 292 -11.82 8.69 -9.76
C GLU A 292 -10.58 7.84 -9.51
N PHE A 293 -10.30 7.52 -8.25
CA PHE A 293 -9.19 6.63 -7.93
C PHE A 293 -9.42 5.21 -8.50
N PRO A 294 -8.34 4.44 -8.70
CA PRO A 294 -8.41 3.13 -9.32
C PRO A 294 -9.41 2.17 -8.66
N LYS A 295 -10.22 1.52 -9.50
CA LYS A 295 -11.27 0.55 -9.17
C LYS A 295 -11.17 -0.68 -10.08
N GLY A 296 -11.81 -1.77 -9.69
CA GLY A 296 -11.66 -3.05 -10.39
C GLY A 296 -10.22 -3.55 -10.29
N ARG A 297 -9.69 -3.65 -9.08
CA ARG A 297 -8.26 -3.87 -8.84
C ARG A 297 -7.90 -5.34 -8.72
N ALA A 298 -6.70 -5.69 -9.19
CA ALA A 298 -6.13 -7.02 -9.05
C ALA A 298 -4.63 -6.95 -8.76
N LEU A 299 -4.17 -7.87 -7.92
CA LEU A 299 -2.76 -8.17 -7.69
C LEU A 299 -2.30 -9.23 -8.70
N VAL A 300 -1.30 -8.89 -9.50
CA VAL A 300 -0.71 -9.76 -10.52
C VAL A 300 0.79 -9.86 -10.30
N ARG A 301 1.42 -10.94 -10.79
CA ARG A 301 2.90 -10.99 -10.81
C ARG A 301 3.46 -9.93 -11.78
N ALA A 302 4.63 -9.36 -11.49
CA ALA A 302 5.17 -8.24 -12.27
C ALA A 302 5.51 -8.59 -13.73
N GLU A 303 5.67 -9.87 -14.06
CA GLU A 303 5.85 -10.35 -15.44
C GLU A 303 4.57 -10.19 -16.28
N PHE A 304 3.43 -9.91 -15.63
CA PHE A 304 2.22 -9.53 -16.32
C PHE A 304 2.44 -8.26 -17.14
N THR A 305 2.26 -8.39 -18.46
CA THR A 305 2.39 -7.29 -19.42
C THR A 305 1.10 -7.17 -20.22
N HIS A 306 0.65 -5.93 -20.45
CA HIS A 306 -0.46 -5.61 -21.34
C HIS A 306 -0.07 -4.39 -22.18
N GLY A 307 -0.09 -4.53 -23.51
CA GLY A 307 0.27 -3.49 -24.46
C GLY A 307 -0.73 -3.32 -25.60
N VAL A 308 -0.48 -2.36 -26.49
CA VAL A 308 -1.40 -2.00 -27.61
C VAL A 308 -1.63 -3.17 -28.58
N THR A 309 -0.68 -4.10 -28.69
CA THR A 309 -0.78 -5.31 -29.53
C THR A 309 -1.59 -6.44 -28.88
N ASP A 310 -2.06 -6.26 -27.63
CA ASP A 310 -2.82 -7.25 -26.86
C ASP A 310 -4.34 -7.12 -27.00
N ALA A 311 -4.83 -6.45 -28.05
CA ALA A 311 -6.26 -6.21 -28.31
C ALA A 311 -7.13 -7.49 -28.40
N LEU A 312 -6.51 -8.66 -28.61
CA LEU A 312 -7.19 -9.97 -28.65
C LEU A 312 -7.26 -10.67 -27.29
N ARG A 313 -6.65 -10.09 -26.25
CA ARG A 313 -6.72 -10.64 -24.90
C ARG A 313 -8.08 -10.37 -24.30
N ASP A 314 -8.60 -11.39 -23.65
CA ASP A 314 -9.86 -11.35 -22.94
C ASP A 314 -9.57 -11.65 -21.47
N TYR A 315 -9.98 -10.71 -20.61
CA TYR A 315 -9.85 -10.79 -19.17
C TYR A 315 -11.19 -11.18 -18.56
N GLY A 316 -11.14 -12.09 -17.60
CA GLY A 316 -12.29 -12.51 -16.82
C GLY A 316 -12.04 -12.36 -15.33
N TYR A 317 -13.14 -12.26 -14.63
CA TYR A 317 -13.22 -12.27 -13.19
C TYR A 317 -13.98 -13.54 -12.79
N VAL A 318 -13.40 -14.31 -11.89
CA VAL A 318 -14.05 -15.50 -11.32
C VAL A 318 -14.33 -15.20 -9.87
N PRO A 319 -15.60 -14.97 -9.49
CA PRO A 319 -15.93 -14.87 -8.08
C PRO A 319 -15.63 -16.21 -7.42
N THR A 320 -14.93 -16.19 -6.30
CA THR A 320 -14.81 -17.38 -5.48
C THR A 320 -15.99 -17.37 -4.51
N GLY A 321 -17.03 -18.12 -4.84
CA GLY A 321 -18.23 -18.36 -4.03
C GLY A 321 -18.78 -19.74 -4.37
N ASP A 322 -19.69 -20.25 -3.54
CA ASP A 322 -20.40 -21.50 -3.85
C ASP A 322 -21.49 -21.28 -4.93
N GLU A 323 -22.09 -22.38 -5.40
CA GLU A 323 -23.08 -22.39 -6.48
C GLU A 323 -24.36 -21.57 -6.20
N TYR A 324 -24.54 -21.07 -4.97
CA TYR A 324 -25.68 -20.28 -4.53
C TYR A 324 -25.38 -18.77 -4.44
N GLY A 325 -24.18 -18.34 -4.88
CA GLY A 325 -23.82 -16.92 -4.88
C GLY A 325 -23.59 -16.34 -3.49
N GLN A 326 -23.35 -17.19 -2.48
CA GLN A 326 -22.84 -16.70 -1.20
C GLN A 326 -21.34 -16.44 -1.36
N ASN A 327 -20.89 -15.26 -0.92
CA ASN A 327 -19.48 -14.87 -0.89
C ASN A 327 -18.71 -15.78 0.09
N THR A 328 -18.39 -17.00 -0.34
CA THR A 328 -17.80 -18.08 0.46
C THR A 328 -16.56 -18.65 -0.20
N GLY A 329 -15.75 -17.86 -0.91
CA GLY A 329 -14.51 -18.35 -1.51
C GLY A 329 -13.30 -17.45 -1.29
N SER A 330 -12.11 -18.01 -1.53
CA SER A 330 -10.82 -17.52 -1.04
C SER A 330 -10.25 -16.23 -1.66
N GLY A 331 -11.05 -15.43 -2.35
CA GLY A 331 -10.65 -14.22 -3.05
C GLY A 331 -10.79 -14.41 -4.55
N ASN A 332 -11.37 -13.41 -5.20
CA ASN A 332 -11.81 -13.53 -6.59
C ASN A 332 -10.60 -13.63 -7.53
N LEU A 333 -10.66 -14.46 -8.58
CA LEU A 333 -9.51 -14.70 -9.45
C LEU A 333 -9.55 -13.84 -10.71
N LEU A 334 -8.41 -13.26 -11.06
CA LEU A 334 -8.21 -12.67 -12.38
C LEU A 334 -7.73 -13.75 -13.34
N ILE A 335 -8.51 -13.98 -14.39
CA ILE A 335 -8.17 -14.92 -15.45
C ILE A 335 -7.97 -14.19 -16.78
N PHE A 336 -7.16 -14.76 -17.67
CA PHE A 336 -7.05 -14.27 -19.04
C PHE A 336 -6.94 -15.40 -20.05
N ARG A 337 -7.31 -15.09 -21.30
CA ARG A 337 -6.95 -15.88 -22.48
C ARG A 337 -6.41 -14.98 -23.58
N LYS A 338 -5.51 -15.54 -24.40
CA LYS A 338 -4.87 -14.80 -25.51
C LYS A 338 -5.68 -14.78 -26.80
N ARG A 339 -6.65 -15.71 -26.95
CA ARG A 339 -7.45 -15.88 -28.18
C ARG A 339 -8.92 -16.23 -27.80
N PRO A 340 -9.93 -15.87 -28.61
CA PRO A 340 -11.36 -16.07 -28.31
C PRO A 340 -11.84 -17.51 -28.02
N PHE A 341 -11.02 -18.51 -28.30
CA PHE A 341 -11.30 -19.94 -28.04
C PHE A 341 -10.17 -20.64 -27.27
N GLY A 342 -9.22 -19.86 -26.72
CA GLY A 342 -8.17 -20.40 -25.86
C GLY A 342 -8.69 -20.67 -24.45
N ARG A 343 -8.01 -21.57 -23.74
CA ARG A 343 -8.24 -21.82 -22.31
C ARG A 343 -7.83 -20.60 -21.49
N TYR A 344 -8.56 -20.35 -20.41
CA TYR A 344 -8.21 -19.30 -19.46
C TYR A 344 -7.09 -19.78 -18.54
N LYS A 345 -6.24 -18.84 -18.14
CA LYS A 345 -5.20 -19.02 -17.14
C LYS A 345 -5.42 -18.02 -16.02
N ILE A 346 -5.18 -18.45 -14.78
CA ILE A 346 -5.13 -17.56 -13.63
C ILE A 346 -3.86 -16.72 -13.73
N ILE A 347 -3.99 -15.41 -13.57
CA ILE A 347 -2.87 -14.45 -13.61
C ILE A 347 -2.76 -13.57 -12.38
N GLY A 348 -3.77 -13.56 -11.53
CA GLY A 348 -3.78 -12.74 -10.33
C GLY A 348 -4.98 -13.00 -9.44
N VAL A 349 -5.01 -12.30 -8.32
CA VAL A 349 -6.17 -12.21 -7.44
C VAL A 349 -6.77 -10.82 -7.55
N CYS A 350 -8.07 -10.75 -7.79
CA CYS A 350 -8.85 -9.54 -7.70
C CYS A 350 -8.99 -9.14 -6.23
N ILE A 351 -8.63 -7.90 -5.93
CA ILE A 351 -8.80 -7.34 -4.60
C ILE A 351 -10.26 -6.95 -4.42
N ASP A 352 -10.86 -6.34 -5.44
CA ASP A 352 -12.22 -5.83 -5.33
C ASP A 352 -13.26 -6.95 -5.36
N ASP A 353 -14.35 -6.77 -4.61
CA ASP A 353 -15.55 -7.63 -4.63
C ASP A 353 -16.19 -7.74 -6.02
N TRP A 354 -15.99 -6.73 -6.85
CA TRP A 354 -16.59 -6.69 -8.18
C TRP A 354 -15.74 -5.91 -9.16
N ILE A 355 -15.61 -6.45 -10.36
CA ILE A 355 -15.01 -5.76 -11.51
C ILE A 355 -16.06 -5.69 -12.63
N GLN A 356 -16.26 -4.48 -13.16
CA GLN A 356 -17.23 -4.25 -14.21
C GLN A 356 -16.91 -5.08 -15.46
N HIS A 357 -17.94 -5.68 -16.04
CA HIS A 357 -17.86 -6.55 -17.20
C HIS A 357 -18.94 -6.15 -18.23
N LYS A 358 -18.66 -6.39 -19.52
CA LYS A 358 -19.56 -5.97 -20.62
C LYS A 358 -20.77 -6.89 -20.85
N ASP A 359 -20.59 -8.21 -20.66
CA ASP A 359 -21.44 -9.22 -21.31
C ASP A 359 -22.08 -10.27 -20.37
N GLY A 360 -22.50 -9.89 -19.16
CA GLY A 360 -23.11 -10.81 -18.20
C GLY A 360 -22.17 -11.88 -17.62
N GLU A 361 -22.72 -12.77 -16.80
CA GLU A 361 -22.02 -13.94 -16.27
C GLU A 361 -21.88 -15.06 -17.32
N SER A 362 -20.82 -15.86 -17.22
CA SER A 362 -20.61 -17.00 -18.14
C SER A 362 -19.72 -18.08 -17.54
N ARG A 363 -19.99 -19.34 -17.92
CA ARG A 363 -19.13 -20.48 -17.58
C ARG A 363 -17.84 -20.45 -18.39
N VAL A 364 -16.71 -20.67 -17.71
CA VAL A 364 -15.37 -20.69 -18.30
C VAL A 364 -14.61 -21.95 -17.88
N THR A 365 -13.70 -22.42 -18.73
CA THR A 365 -12.79 -23.53 -18.42
C THR A 365 -11.39 -22.99 -18.14
N ILE A 366 -10.90 -23.25 -16.93
CA ILE A 366 -9.58 -22.83 -16.44
C ILE A 366 -8.60 -23.99 -16.59
N GLN A 367 -7.35 -23.71 -16.95
CA GLN A 367 -6.26 -24.69 -16.98
C GLN A 367 -5.21 -24.42 -15.91
#